data_AF-A0A9D9GEM6-F1
#
_entry.id   AF-A0A9D9GEM6-F1
#
_cell.length_a   1.000
_cell.length_b   1.000
_cell.length_c   1.000
_cell.angle_alpha   90.00
_cell.angle_beta   90.00
_cell.angle_gamma   90.00
#
_symmetry.space_group_name_H-M   'P 1'
#
loop_
_entity.id
_entity.type
_entity.pdbx_description
1 polymer ?
#
loop_
_entity_poly.entity_id
_entity_poly.type
_entity_poly.pdbx_seq_one_letter_code
_entity_poly.pdbx_strand_id
1 'polypeptide(L)'
;MKKIMLSVLAGMALLSVMTACGPKEKLWSERMAESEMQRFPQLYQFDHGKRLFFGYTQGLGALAMWEMWQYTGDKKYYDYVYQWGDTIIGPEGQIHLFRPQEYNLDFINSGKILFDLYASTGEERFRMAMDTLMDKQMRHQLRTPEGGFWHKKRYTQQMWLDGLYMASPFLAEYGVTFNEPQWIDDVIHQLTLIGDRTYDEKS
;
A
#
# COMPACT_ATOMS: atom_id res chain seq x y z
N MET A 1 -32.71 83.91 7.21
CA MET A 1 -32.15 83.54 8.53
C MET A 1 -31.59 82.14 8.44
N LYS A 2 -30.36 81.98 8.93
CA LYS A 2 -29.51 80.78 9.03
C LYS A 2 -30.25 79.46 9.33
N LYS A 3 -29.87 78.37 8.66
CA LYS A 3 -28.99 77.32 9.24
C LYS A 3 -28.61 76.24 8.20
N ILE A 4 -27.31 76.11 8.01
CA ILE A 4 -26.58 75.00 7.42
C ILE A 4 -26.57 73.86 8.45
N MET A 5 -26.74 72.60 8.03
CA MET A 5 -26.03 71.48 8.66
C MET A 5 -25.93 70.28 7.73
N LEU A 6 -24.67 69.93 7.45
CA LEU A 6 -24.17 68.69 6.87
C LEU A 6 -24.73 67.45 7.60
N SER A 7 -25.02 66.39 6.85
CA SER A 7 -25.04 65.02 7.37
C SER A 7 -24.48 64.06 6.32
N VAL A 8 -23.15 64.00 6.32
CA VAL A 8 -22.24 62.84 6.21
C VAL A 8 -22.79 61.58 5.53
N LEU A 9 -22.18 61.25 4.39
CA LEU A 9 -22.12 59.91 3.79
C LEU A 9 -21.65 58.88 4.84
N ALA A 10 -22.49 57.90 5.17
CA ALA A 10 -22.06 56.66 5.80
C ALA A 10 -22.07 55.55 4.73
N GLY A 11 -21.06 55.56 3.86
CA GLY A 11 -20.73 54.39 3.05
C GLY A 11 -20.07 53.35 3.94
N MET A 12 -20.84 52.39 4.46
CA MET A 12 -20.26 51.19 5.07
C MET A 12 -19.60 50.37 3.96
N ALA A 13 -18.29 50.57 3.79
CA ALA A 13 -17.45 49.63 3.08
C ALA A 13 -17.46 48.31 3.87
N LEU A 14 -18.23 47.33 3.38
CA LEU A 14 -18.05 45.93 3.70
C LEU A 14 -16.66 45.53 3.17
N LEU A 15 -15.61 45.75 3.96
CA LEU A 15 -14.35 45.04 3.77
C LEU A 15 -14.62 43.59 4.13
N SER A 16 -14.94 42.79 3.13
CA SER A 16 -14.74 41.35 3.19
C SER A 16 -13.25 41.14 3.46
N VAL A 17 -12.92 40.76 4.70
CA VAL A 17 -11.62 40.16 5.00
C VAL A 17 -11.64 38.82 4.29
N MET A 18 -11.25 38.82 3.01
CA MET A 18 -10.71 37.63 2.40
C MET A 18 -9.44 37.35 3.17
N THR A 19 -9.53 36.47 4.16
CA THR A 19 -8.36 35.78 4.68
C THR A 19 -7.76 35.07 3.48
N ALA A 20 -6.81 35.72 2.83
CA ALA A 20 -5.99 35.09 1.82
C ALA A 20 -5.24 33.99 2.56
N CYS A 21 -5.81 32.79 2.56
CA CYS A 21 -5.07 31.59 2.88
C CYS A 21 -3.98 31.55 1.80
N GLY A 22 -2.77 32.00 2.15
CA GLY A 22 -1.60 31.80 1.30
C GLY A 22 -1.52 30.32 0.91
N PRO A 23 -0.85 29.97 -0.20
CA PRO A 23 -0.73 28.58 -0.59
C PRO A 23 -0.23 27.77 0.61
N LYS A 24 -1.06 26.83 1.09
CA LYS A 24 -0.66 25.95 2.18
C LYS A 24 0.62 25.26 1.74
N GLU A 25 1.63 25.36 2.58
CA GLU A 25 2.90 24.72 2.31
C GLU A 25 2.68 23.20 2.20
N LYS A 26 3.06 22.59 1.07
CA LYS A 26 2.88 21.15 0.86
C LYS A 26 3.60 20.35 1.94
N LEU A 27 2.94 19.33 2.47
CA LEU A 27 3.53 18.38 3.41
C LEU A 27 4.73 17.65 2.79
N TRP A 28 5.65 17.17 3.63
CA TRP A 28 6.79 16.38 3.17
C TRP A 28 6.37 15.09 2.47
N SER A 29 5.25 14.48 2.88
CA SER A 29 4.68 13.30 2.21
C SER A 29 4.24 13.60 0.78
N GLU A 30 3.53 14.71 0.55
CA GLU A 30 3.13 15.16 -0.79
C GLU A 30 4.35 15.47 -1.67
N ARG A 31 5.34 16.20 -1.12
CA ARG A 31 6.58 16.52 -1.85
C ARG A 31 7.37 15.26 -2.22
N MET A 32 7.45 14.30 -1.30
CA MET A 32 8.11 13.02 -1.54
C MET A 32 7.38 12.24 -2.64
N ALA A 33 6.06 12.07 -2.51
CA ALA A 33 5.25 11.35 -3.49
C ALA A 33 5.39 11.95 -4.90
N GLU A 34 5.32 13.28 -5.03
CA GLU A 34 5.52 13.96 -6.32
C GLU A 34 6.95 13.78 -6.85
N SER A 35 7.96 13.82 -5.99
CA SER A 35 9.36 13.60 -6.39
C SER A 35 9.58 12.17 -6.88
N GLU A 36 8.99 11.17 -6.20
CA GLU A 36 9.05 9.77 -6.62
C GLU A 36 8.31 9.53 -7.94
N MET A 37 7.10 10.06 -8.12
CA MET A 37 6.38 9.95 -9.39
C MET A 37 7.11 10.66 -10.55
N GLN A 38 7.83 11.75 -10.27
CA GLN A 38 8.66 12.41 -11.28
C GLN A 38 9.88 11.56 -11.65
N ARG A 39 10.54 10.94 -10.66
CA ARG A 39 11.72 10.09 -10.88
C ARG A 39 11.35 8.75 -11.53
N PHE A 40 10.18 8.24 -11.18
CA PHE A 40 9.63 6.96 -11.60
C PHE A 40 8.22 7.19 -12.18
N PRO A 41 8.08 7.64 -13.45
CA PRO A 41 6.78 7.96 -14.04
C PRO A 41 5.78 6.81 -14.11
N GLN A 42 6.23 5.57 -13.96
CA GLN A 42 5.38 4.38 -13.86
C GLN A 42 5.76 3.61 -12.59
N LEU A 43 4.78 3.12 -11.83
CA LEU A 43 5.03 2.49 -10.52
C LEU A 43 5.92 1.27 -10.59
N TYR A 44 5.97 0.52 -11.71
CA TYR A 44 6.92 -0.59 -11.83
C TYR A 44 8.39 -0.13 -11.76
N GLN A 45 8.66 1.16 -12.00
CA GLN A 45 10.00 1.75 -11.95
C GLN A 45 10.43 2.13 -10.53
N PHE A 46 9.52 2.09 -9.54
CA PHE A 46 9.88 2.33 -8.14
C PHE A 46 11.10 1.51 -7.74
N ASP A 47 11.97 2.13 -6.94
CA ASP A 47 13.25 1.54 -6.54
C ASP A 47 14.09 1.08 -7.75
N HIS A 48 14.15 1.94 -8.78
CA HIS A 48 14.93 1.72 -10.00
C HIS A 48 14.57 0.44 -10.79
N GLY A 49 13.30 0.01 -10.71
CA GLY A 49 12.77 -1.10 -11.48
C GLY A 49 12.96 -0.91 -12.99
N LYS A 50 13.61 -1.88 -13.65
CA LYS A 50 13.95 -1.81 -15.09
C LYS A 50 12.94 -2.49 -16.01
N ARG A 51 11.98 -3.22 -15.44
CA ARG A 51 10.96 -3.98 -16.15
C ARG A 51 9.73 -4.13 -15.27
N LEU A 52 8.60 -4.42 -15.89
CA LEU A 52 7.38 -4.76 -15.20
C LEU A 52 7.63 -5.92 -14.21
N PHE A 53 7.29 -5.71 -12.94
CA PHE A 53 7.62 -6.64 -11.87
C PHE A 53 6.65 -6.48 -10.71
N PHE A 54 6.19 -7.61 -10.15
CA PHE A 54 5.34 -7.66 -8.96
C PHE A 54 6.20 -7.73 -7.69
N GLY A 55 7.11 -6.77 -7.50
CA GLY A 55 8.06 -6.76 -6.38
C GLY A 55 7.55 -5.99 -5.17
N TYR A 56 8.05 -6.33 -3.98
CA TYR A 56 7.59 -5.74 -2.72
C TYR A 56 7.78 -4.23 -2.64
N THR A 57 8.82 -3.67 -3.26
CA THR A 57 9.08 -2.22 -3.27
C THR A 57 8.05 -1.46 -4.09
N GLN A 58 7.62 -2.03 -5.22
CA GLN A 58 6.51 -1.50 -6.00
C GLN A 58 5.20 -1.61 -5.21
N GLY A 59 4.94 -2.75 -4.55
CA GLY A 59 3.76 -2.93 -3.70
C GLY A 59 3.71 -1.96 -2.52
N LEU A 60 4.83 -1.74 -1.83
CA LEU A 60 4.94 -0.75 -0.76
C LEU A 60 4.69 0.68 -1.28
N GLY A 61 5.29 1.02 -2.43
CA GLY A 61 5.04 2.29 -3.12
C GLY A 61 3.57 2.45 -3.51
N ALA A 62 2.93 1.36 -3.94
CA ALA A 62 1.51 1.33 -4.28
C ALA A 62 0.63 1.70 -3.08
N LEU A 63 0.87 1.07 -1.93
CA LEU A 63 0.16 1.35 -0.68
C LEU A 63 0.34 2.82 -0.27
N ALA A 64 1.58 3.32 -0.30
CA ALA A 64 1.85 4.71 0.06
C ALA A 64 1.14 5.71 -0.89
N MET A 65 1.13 5.45 -2.20
CA MET A 65 0.43 6.29 -3.16
C MET A 65 -1.09 6.18 -3.03
N TRP A 66 -1.60 5.00 -2.68
CA TRP A 66 -3.02 4.82 -2.40
C TRP A 66 -3.46 5.63 -1.17
N GLU A 67 -2.70 5.58 -0.07
CA GLU A 67 -2.95 6.42 1.10
C GLU A 67 -2.86 7.92 0.77
N MET A 68 -1.92 8.32 -0.09
CA MET A 68 -1.83 9.69 -0.59
C MET A 68 -3.08 10.11 -1.37
N TRP A 69 -3.66 9.20 -2.18
CA TRP A 69 -4.94 9.44 -2.83
C TRP A 69 -6.07 9.61 -1.81
N GLN A 70 -6.19 8.72 -0.83
CA GLN A 70 -7.22 8.81 0.23
C GLN A 70 -7.13 10.12 1.02
N TYR A 71 -5.90 10.56 1.31
CA TYR A 71 -5.65 11.78 2.06
C TYR A 71 -5.92 13.06 1.26
N THR A 72 -5.48 13.11 -0.01
CA THR A 72 -5.53 14.35 -0.82
C THR A 72 -6.76 14.46 -1.72
N GLY A 73 -7.35 13.33 -2.09
CA GLY A 73 -8.35 13.23 -3.16
C GLY A 73 -7.78 13.42 -4.58
N ASP A 74 -6.47 13.60 -4.74
CA ASP A 74 -5.85 13.82 -6.06
C ASP A 74 -5.74 12.49 -6.83
N LYS A 75 -6.52 12.39 -7.90
CA LYS A 75 -6.66 11.17 -8.71
C LYS A 75 -5.35 10.71 -9.36
N LYS A 76 -4.34 11.58 -9.50
CA LYS A 76 -3.04 11.17 -10.08
C LYS A 76 -2.41 10.01 -9.32
N TYR A 77 -2.59 9.95 -8.00
CA TYR A 77 -2.05 8.90 -7.15
C TYR A 77 -2.80 7.58 -7.34
N TYR A 78 -4.14 7.64 -7.41
CA TYR A 78 -4.97 6.49 -7.78
C TYR A 78 -4.60 5.94 -9.15
N ASP A 79 -4.51 6.80 -10.17
CA ASP A 79 -4.23 6.40 -11.54
C ASP A 79 -2.86 5.73 -11.67
N TYR A 80 -1.88 6.21 -10.92
CA TYR A 80 -0.54 5.64 -10.86
C TYR A 80 -0.54 4.21 -10.30
N VAL A 81 -1.32 3.95 -9.25
CA VAL A 81 -1.48 2.62 -8.64
C VAL A 81 -2.30 1.70 -9.55
N TYR A 82 -3.45 2.17 -10.02
CA TYR A 82 -4.35 1.40 -10.87
C TYR A 82 -3.68 0.98 -12.18
N GLN A 83 -2.94 1.89 -12.84
CA GLN A 83 -2.21 1.57 -14.07
C GLN A 83 -1.21 0.42 -13.86
N TRP A 84 -0.54 0.37 -12.71
CA TRP A 84 0.34 -0.74 -12.41
C TRP A 84 -0.41 -2.04 -12.20
N GLY A 85 -1.48 -2.02 -11.38
CA GLY A 85 -2.38 -3.15 -11.21
C GLY A 85 -2.90 -3.70 -12.54
N ASP A 86 -3.31 -2.81 -13.43
CA ASP A 86 -3.83 -3.13 -14.76
C ASP A 86 -2.79 -3.80 -15.67
N THR A 87 -1.53 -3.37 -15.59
CA THR A 87 -0.45 -3.98 -16.38
C THR A 87 0.08 -5.28 -15.80
N ILE A 88 0.02 -5.47 -14.48
CA ILE A 88 0.66 -6.60 -13.79
C ILE A 88 -0.29 -7.78 -13.56
N ILE A 89 -1.61 -7.51 -13.49
CA ILE A 89 -2.66 -8.51 -13.24
C ILE A 89 -3.48 -8.78 -14.52
N GLY A 90 -3.37 -10.01 -15.00
CA GLY A 90 -4.14 -10.51 -16.14
C GLY A 90 -5.63 -10.69 -15.83
N PRO A 91 -6.47 -10.90 -16.86
CA PRO A 91 -7.93 -10.95 -16.71
C PRO A 91 -8.44 -12.12 -15.85
N GLU A 92 -7.66 -13.19 -15.71
CA GLU A 92 -8.01 -14.34 -14.84
C GLU A 92 -7.13 -14.38 -13.58
N GLY A 93 -6.63 -13.22 -13.13
CA GLY A 93 -5.81 -13.11 -11.92
C GLY A 93 -4.36 -13.58 -12.09
N GLN A 94 -3.88 -13.80 -13.32
CA GLN A 94 -2.49 -14.17 -13.53
C GLN A 94 -1.57 -13.00 -13.16
N ILE A 95 -0.63 -13.25 -12.26
CA ILE A 95 0.35 -12.25 -11.85
C ILE A 95 1.59 -12.36 -12.75
N HIS A 96 1.93 -11.27 -13.44
CA HIS A 96 3.06 -11.23 -14.35
C HIS A 96 4.38 -11.61 -13.66
N LEU A 97 5.08 -12.61 -14.22
CA LEU A 97 6.36 -13.13 -13.73
C LEU A 97 6.34 -13.65 -12.28
N PHE A 98 5.16 -14.00 -11.75
CA PHE A 98 5.07 -14.64 -10.45
C PHE A 98 5.65 -16.06 -10.48
N ARG A 99 6.51 -16.38 -9.51
CA ARG A 99 7.24 -17.65 -9.43
C ARG A 99 6.98 -18.34 -8.09
N PRO A 100 5.82 -18.98 -7.92
CA PRO A 100 5.44 -19.59 -6.64
C PRO A 100 6.41 -20.68 -6.18
N GLN A 101 7.13 -21.33 -7.11
CA GLN A 101 8.09 -22.39 -6.79
C GLN A 101 9.34 -21.89 -6.04
N GLU A 102 9.57 -20.57 -6.01
CA GLU A 102 10.64 -19.94 -5.23
C GLU A 102 10.25 -19.75 -3.74
N TYR A 103 8.96 -19.91 -3.39
CA TYR A 103 8.41 -19.70 -2.04
C TYR A 103 8.92 -18.42 -1.38
N ASN A 104 9.02 -17.35 -2.16
CA ASN A 104 9.63 -16.09 -1.75
C ASN A 104 8.56 -15.17 -1.16
N LEU A 105 8.63 -14.91 0.15
CA LEU A 105 7.66 -14.07 0.85
C LEU A 105 7.60 -12.64 0.33
N ASP A 106 8.69 -12.11 -0.24
CA ASP A 106 8.71 -10.74 -0.80
C ASP A 106 7.63 -10.54 -1.87
N PHE A 107 7.29 -11.59 -2.64
CA PHE A 107 6.26 -11.49 -3.67
C PHE A 107 4.84 -11.36 -3.11
N ILE A 108 4.65 -11.67 -1.83
CA ILE A 108 3.34 -11.62 -1.17
C ILE A 108 2.98 -10.19 -0.78
N ASN A 109 3.97 -9.34 -0.49
CA ASN A 109 3.75 -7.98 -0.01
C ASN A 109 2.88 -7.15 -0.96
N SER A 110 3.09 -7.30 -2.26
CA SER A 110 2.32 -6.61 -3.29
C SER A 110 0.88 -7.08 -3.41
N GLY A 111 0.52 -8.22 -2.81
CA GLY A 111 -0.86 -8.67 -2.69
C GLY A 111 -1.74 -7.72 -1.87
N LYS A 112 -1.15 -6.95 -0.95
CA LYS A 112 -1.91 -6.05 -0.05
C LYS A 112 -2.68 -4.98 -0.81
N ILE A 113 -2.09 -4.34 -1.82
CA ILE A 113 -2.79 -3.30 -2.59
C ILE A 113 -3.95 -3.87 -3.43
N LEU A 114 -4.00 -5.19 -3.63
CA LEU A 114 -5.07 -5.82 -4.41
C LEU A 114 -6.42 -5.78 -3.67
N PHE A 115 -6.44 -5.71 -2.32
CA PHE A 115 -7.67 -5.52 -1.56
C PHE A 115 -8.31 -4.17 -1.86
N ASP A 116 -7.51 -3.11 -1.80
CA ASP A 116 -7.90 -1.75 -2.13
C ASP A 116 -8.37 -1.59 -3.57
N LEU A 117 -7.62 -2.15 -4.53
CA LEU A 117 -8.01 -2.15 -5.94
C LEU A 117 -9.32 -2.91 -6.16
N TYR A 118 -9.46 -4.10 -5.56
CA TYR A 118 -10.70 -4.88 -5.63
C TYR A 118 -11.90 -4.11 -5.05
N ALA A 119 -11.75 -3.56 -3.85
CA ALA A 119 -12.82 -2.82 -3.18
C ALA A 119 -13.22 -1.54 -3.94
N SER A 120 -12.24 -0.85 -4.55
CA SER A 120 -12.49 0.40 -5.26
C SER A 120 -13.07 0.21 -6.66
N THR A 121 -12.72 -0.86 -7.38
CA THR A 121 -13.14 -1.04 -8.77
C THR A 121 -14.19 -2.12 -8.97
N GLY A 122 -14.29 -3.08 -8.05
CA GLY A 122 -15.12 -4.27 -8.19
C GLY A 122 -14.62 -5.26 -9.24
N GLU A 123 -13.39 -5.10 -9.75
CA GLU A 123 -12.83 -6.01 -10.74
C GLU A 123 -12.36 -7.33 -10.12
N GLU A 124 -13.07 -8.41 -10.42
CA GLU A 124 -12.80 -9.75 -9.88
C GLU A 124 -11.36 -10.25 -10.15
N ARG A 125 -10.67 -9.76 -11.19
CA ARG A 125 -9.28 -10.16 -11.45
C ARG A 125 -8.34 -9.85 -10.29
N PHE A 126 -8.59 -8.81 -9.50
CA PHE A 126 -7.77 -8.48 -8.33
C PHE A 126 -7.99 -9.47 -7.19
N ARG A 127 -9.24 -9.91 -6.98
CA ARG A 127 -9.54 -11.02 -6.08
C ARG A 127 -8.88 -12.31 -6.55
N MET A 128 -9.03 -12.67 -7.83
CA MET A 128 -8.41 -13.87 -8.39
C MET A 128 -6.88 -13.87 -8.27
N ALA A 129 -6.26 -12.70 -8.32
CA ALA A 129 -4.82 -12.56 -8.07
C ALA A 129 -4.46 -12.79 -6.59
N MET A 130 -5.27 -12.34 -5.63
CA MET A 130 -5.08 -12.70 -4.21
C MET A 130 -5.23 -14.21 -4.00
N ASP A 131 -6.25 -14.84 -4.60
CA ASP A 131 -6.44 -16.29 -4.58
C ASP A 131 -5.24 -17.02 -5.20
N THR A 132 -4.64 -16.46 -6.26
CA THR A 132 -3.42 -16.99 -6.87
C THR A 132 -2.23 -16.99 -5.90
N LEU A 133 -2.03 -15.91 -5.12
CA LEU A 133 -0.99 -15.87 -4.09
C LEU A 133 -1.22 -16.92 -3.01
N MET A 134 -2.49 -17.11 -2.61
CA MET A 134 -2.87 -18.10 -1.60
C MET A 134 -2.66 -19.53 -2.08
N ASP A 135 -3.26 -19.88 -3.21
CA ASP A 135 -3.34 -21.26 -3.69
C ASP A 135 -2.04 -21.74 -4.30
N LYS A 136 -1.26 -20.85 -4.93
CA LYS A 136 0.01 -21.25 -5.54
C LYS A 136 1.18 -21.18 -4.58
N GLN A 137 1.11 -20.39 -3.52
CA GLN A 137 2.23 -20.21 -2.59
C GLN A 137 1.84 -20.36 -1.12
N MET A 138 0.97 -19.51 -0.56
CA MET A 138 0.84 -19.43 0.91
C MET A 138 0.33 -20.71 1.56
N ARG A 139 -0.60 -21.43 0.93
CA ARG A 139 -1.07 -22.77 1.38
C ARG A 139 0.03 -23.83 1.36
N HIS A 140 1.13 -23.59 0.66
CA HIS A 140 2.23 -24.52 0.48
C HIS A 140 3.58 -23.96 0.96
N GLN A 141 3.57 -22.80 1.63
CA GLN A 141 4.79 -22.10 2.03
C GLN A 141 5.64 -23.01 2.94
N LEU A 142 6.93 -23.09 2.65
CA LEU A 142 7.87 -23.91 3.42
C LEU A 142 8.03 -23.38 4.85
N ARG A 143 8.14 -24.29 5.81
CA ARG A 143 8.19 -23.96 7.24
C ARG A 143 9.34 -24.65 7.97
N THR A 144 9.82 -24.02 9.03
CA THR A 144 10.71 -24.65 10.02
C THR A 144 9.96 -25.78 10.75
N PRO A 145 10.64 -26.67 11.48
CA PRO A 145 9.97 -27.67 12.30
C PRO A 145 8.98 -27.08 13.33
N GLU A 146 9.20 -25.83 13.74
CA GLU A 146 8.33 -25.08 14.66
C GLU A 146 7.18 -24.34 13.94
N GLY A 147 7.05 -24.50 12.61
CA GLY A 147 5.96 -23.92 11.83
C GLY A 147 6.21 -22.50 11.31
N GLY A 148 7.40 -21.93 11.54
CA GLY A 148 7.77 -20.59 11.07
C GLY A 148 8.08 -20.57 9.57
N PHE A 149 7.60 -19.56 8.84
CA PHE A 149 7.82 -19.48 7.40
C PHE A 149 9.31 -19.34 7.05
N TRP A 150 9.76 -20.15 6.09
CA TRP A 150 11.03 -19.84 5.43
C TRP A 150 10.84 -18.57 4.63
N HIS A 151 11.80 -17.66 4.72
CA HIS A 151 11.72 -16.39 4.00
C HIS A 151 11.71 -16.61 2.48
N LYS A 152 12.54 -17.53 1.97
CA LYS A 152 12.58 -18.00 0.58
C LYS A 152 13.01 -19.46 0.53
N LYS A 153 12.68 -20.21 -0.52
CA LYS A 153 13.16 -21.60 -0.71
C LYS A 153 14.68 -21.73 -0.61
N ARG A 154 15.42 -20.75 -1.13
CA ARG A 154 16.90 -20.69 -1.07
C ARG A 154 17.46 -20.41 0.34
N TYR A 155 16.64 -19.89 1.26
CA TYR A 155 17.00 -19.60 2.64
C TYR A 155 16.40 -20.66 3.55
N THR A 156 16.94 -21.88 3.40
CA THR A 156 16.48 -23.08 4.10
C THR A 156 16.45 -22.87 5.62
N GLN A 157 15.28 -23.09 6.22
CA GLN A 157 15.02 -22.96 7.66
C GLN A 157 15.31 -21.59 8.27
N GLN A 158 15.31 -20.53 7.46
CA GLN A 158 15.53 -19.16 7.94
C GLN A 158 14.23 -18.37 7.94
N MET A 159 13.89 -17.87 9.12
CA MET A 159 12.82 -16.91 9.34
C MET A 159 13.44 -15.52 9.48
N TRP A 160 12.95 -14.54 8.74
CA TRP A 160 13.47 -13.16 8.76
C TRP A 160 12.37 -12.23 9.26
N LEU A 161 12.74 -11.20 10.04
CA LEU A 161 11.80 -10.19 10.55
C LEU A 161 11.03 -9.51 9.41
N ASP A 162 11.70 -9.21 8.31
CA ASP A 162 11.12 -8.66 7.09
C ASP A 162 9.96 -9.53 6.58
N GLY A 163 10.11 -10.85 6.65
CA GLY A 163 9.10 -11.82 6.22
C GLY A 163 7.76 -11.67 6.94
N LEU A 164 7.76 -11.17 8.19
CA LEU A 164 6.53 -10.84 8.89
C LEU A 164 5.75 -9.76 8.16
N TYR A 165 6.42 -8.65 7.80
CA TYR A 165 5.76 -7.58 7.07
C TYR A 165 5.36 -8.03 5.67
N MET A 166 6.19 -8.83 4.99
CA MET A 166 5.89 -9.23 3.62
C MET A 166 4.60 -10.06 3.51
N ALA A 167 4.35 -10.98 4.43
CA ALA A 167 3.23 -11.93 4.32
C ALA A 167 2.10 -11.69 5.33
N SER A 168 2.41 -11.33 6.57
CA SER A 168 1.42 -11.40 7.66
C SER A 168 0.24 -10.44 7.50
N PRO A 169 0.43 -9.16 7.11
CA PRO A 169 -0.70 -8.27 6.88
C PRO A 169 -1.62 -8.75 5.76
N PHE A 170 -1.03 -9.28 4.67
CA PHE A 170 -1.79 -9.87 3.57
C PHE A 170 -2.63 -11.07 4.03
N LEU A 171 -2.02 -12.00 4.79
CA LEU A 171 -2.73 -13.17 5.31
C LEU A 171 -3.85 -12.80 6.29
N ALA A 172 -3.59 -11.85 7.19
CA ALA A 172 -4.58 -11.40 8.17
C ALA A 172 -5.77 -10.74 7.48
N GLU A 173 -5.52 -9.84 6.52
CA GLU A 173 -6.58 -9.19 5.75
C GLU A 173 -7.34 -10.17 4.86
N TYR A 174 -6.65 -11.12 4.24
CA TYR A 174 -7.29 -12.20 3.47
C TYR A 174 -8.22 -13.03 4.36
N GLY A 175 -7.74 -13.42 5.55
CA GLY A 175 -8.51 -14.20 6.51
C GLY A 175 -9.78 -13.50 6.98
N VAL A 176 -9.73 -12.19 7.21
CA VAL A 176 -10.91 -11.38 7.55
C VAL A 176 -11.84 -11.21 6.35
N THR A 177 -11.30 -10.79 5.21
CA THR A 177 -12.07 -10.39 4.02
C THR A 177 -12.84 -11.57 3.42
N PHE A 178 -12.23 -12.76 3.39
CA PHE A 178 -12.80 -13.95 2.76
C PHE A 178 -13.26 -15.01 3.76
N ASN A 179 -13.35 -14.65 5.04
CA ASN A 179 -13.82 -15.52 6.12
C ASN A 179 -13.01 -16.84 6.21
N GLU A 180 -11.68 -16.70 6.15
CA GLU A 180 -10.69 -17.77 6.36
C GLU A 180 -9.86 -17.48 7.64
N PRO A 181 -10.48 -17.53 8.84
CA PRO A 181 -9.85 -17.08 10.08
C PRO A 181 -8.60 -17.87 10.48
N GLN A 182 -8.38 -19.08 9.94
CA GLN A 182 -7.17 -19.85 10.18
C GLN A 182 -5.87 -19.10 9.78
N TRP A 183 -5.96 -18.13 8.87
CA TRP A 183 -4.82 -17.31 8.50
C TRP A 183 -4.47 -16.27 9.56
N ILE A 184 -5.44 -15.86 10.39
CA ILE A 184 -5.21 -14.99 11.53
C ILE A 184 -4.43 -15.77 12.61
N ASP A 185 -4.83 -17.01 12.89
CA ASP A 185 -4.13 -17.88 13.84
C ASP A 185 -2.68 -18.15 13.41
N ASP A 186 -2.46 -18.41 12.12
CA ASP A 186 -1.11 -18.61 11.57
C ASP A 186 -0.27 -17.34 11.69
N VAL A 187 -0.83 -16.16 11.40
CA VAL A 187 -0.15 -14.87 11.60
C VAL A 187 0.26 -14.65 13.05
N ILE A 188 -0.62 -14.95 14.00
CA ILE A 188 -0.30 -14.87 15.43
C ILE A 188 0.88 -15.78 15.74
N HIS A 189 0.84 -17.02 15.26
CA HIS A 189 1.94 -17.99 15.43
C HIS A 189 3.27 -17.47 14.85
N GLN A 190 3.26 -16.89 13.65
CA GLN A 190 4.47 -16.31 13.05
C GLN A 190 5.06 -15.19 13.91
N LEU A 191 4.20 -14.27 14.39
CA LEU A 191 4.64 -13.13 15.18
C LEU A 191 5.21 -13.56 16.54
N THR A 192 4.55 -14.48 17.24
CA THR A 192 5.03 -14.97 18.54
C THR A 192 6.32 -15.77 18.37
N LEU A 193 6.37 -16.68 17.39
CA LEU A 193 7.53 -17.55 17.20
C LEU A 193 8.80 -16.76 16.91
N ILE A 194 8.76 -15.77 16.01
CA ILE A 194 9.97 -14.99 15.74
C ILE A 194 10.32 -14.07 16.91
N GLY A 195 9.31 -13.49 17.58
CA GLY A 195 9.51 -12.68 18.78
C GLY A 195 10.30 -13.47 19.85
N ASP A 196 9.87 -14.69 20.14
CA ASP A 196 10.53 -15.59 21.10
C ASP A 196 11.98 -15.94 20.72
N ARG A 197 12.32 -15.87 19.43
CA ARG A 197 13.64 -16.26 18.90
C ARG A 197 14.58 -15.10 18.63
N THR A 198 14.07 -13.89 18.40
CA THR A 198 14.88 -12.74 17.95
C THR A 198 14.85 -11.55 18.89
N TYR A 199 13.92 -11.49 19.84
CA TYR A 199 13.86 -10.40 20.79
C TYR A 199 15.04 -10.48 21.78
N ASP A 200 15.76 -9.37 21.93
CA ASP A 200 16.80 -9.20 22.93
C ASP A 200 16.36 -8.13 23.94
N GLU A 201 16.12 -8.54 25.18
CA GLU A 201 15.72 -7.65 26.29
C GLU A 201 16.74 -6.54 26.58
N LYS A 202 17.97 -6.66 26.09
CA LYS A 202 19.07 -5.72 26.37
C LYS A 202 19.33 -4.69 25.27
N SER A 203 18.56 -4.72 24.18
CA SER A 203 18.66 -3.75 23.08
C SER A 203 18.24 -2.34 23.47
#